data_AF-A0A2V8LZZ2-F1
#
_entry.id   AF-A0A2V8LZZ2-F1
#
_cell.length_a   1.000
_cell.length_b   1.000
_cell.length_c   1.000
_cell.angle_alpha   90.00
_cell.angle_beta   90.00
_cell.angle_gamma   90.00
#
_symmetry.space_group_name_H-M   'P 1'
#
loop_
_entity.id
_entity.type
_entity.pdbx_description
1 polymer ?
#
loop_
_entity_poly.entity_id
_entity_poly.type
_entity_poly.pdbx_seq_one_letter_code
_entity_poly.pdbx_strand_id
1 'polypeptide(L)'
;MFFTLQVTALAQSASREDLQKQLEAKRAELQKLEDQFLAPSDEDRTAFAELLKQPDTGLIRLLPREVYDQFPNKPAKLTIHGGYLSVGFAGADYGLMTTIGQVPLEEVSLEHPLAAFLASYKPPNEEADARLEHRSFRPAGKIIDGVTYQERLPVQLNTTYLLRSINYEESDVLVAFRVVRRDSDGSVVLAWKLLKKYPKPVLTRSQVAS
;
A
#
# COMPACT_ATOMS: atom_id res chain seq x y z
N MET A 1 -3.94 -77.60 -8.82
CA MET A 1 -2.98 -76.70 -8.15
C MET A 1 -3.29 -75.29 -8.64
N PHE A 2 -3.81 -74.45 -7.75
CA PHE A 2 -4.43 -73.15 -8.05
C PHE A 2 -3.39 -72.06 -8.37
N PHE A 3 -3.77 -71.22 -9.34
CA PHE A 3 -3.16 -69.95 -9.73
C PHE A 3 -2.95 -69.00 -8.55
N THR A 4 -1.82 -68.27 -8.53
CA THR A 4 -1.78 -66.92 -7.93
C THR A 4 -1.04 -65.98 -8.87
N LEU A 5 -1.84 -65.17 -9.57
CA LEU A 5 -1.40 -64.02 -10.35
C LEU A 5 -1.21 -62.86 -9.36
N GLN A 6 0.02 -62.42 -9.11
CA GLN A 6 0.23 -61.16 -8.39
C GLN A 6 0.15 -60.00 -9.38
N VAL A 7 -0.90 -59.20 -9.25
CA VAL A 7 -1.03 -57.92 -9.95
C VAL A 7 -0.25 -56.87 -9.17
N THR A 8 0.90 -56.45 -9.71
CA THR A 8 1.59 -55.23 -9.30
C THR A 8 0.76 -54.02 -9.69
N ALA A 9 0.26 -53.28 -8.71
CA ALA A 9 -0.33 -51.96 -8.91
C ALA A 9 0.79 -50.95 -9.26
N LEU A 10 0.89 -50.56 -10.52
CA LEU A 10 1.68 -49.40 -10.93
C LEU A 10 0.87 -48.14 -10.58
N ALA A 11 1.39 -47.33 -9.65
CA ALA A 11 0.90 -45.98 -9.44
C ALA A 11 1.05 -45.20 -10.75
N GLN A 12 -0.07 -44.94 -11.43
CA GLN A 12 -0.10 -44.18 -12.67
C GLN A 12 0.32 -42.74 -12.36
N SER A 13 1.51 -42.32 -12.81
CA SER A 13 1.97 -40.95 -12.66
C SER A 13 1.00 -40.01 -13.39
N ALA A 14 0.46 -39.02 -12.70
CA ALA A 14 -0.46 -38.03 -13.27
C ALA A 14 0.10 -37.45 -14.58
N SER A 15 -0.76 -37.30 -15.59
CA SER A 15 -0.33 -36.72 -16.87
C SER A 15 0.07 -35.26 -16.67
N ARG A 16 0.83 -34.68 -17.62
CA ARG A 16 1.17 -33.25 -17.57
C ARG A 16 -0.08 -32.36 -17.53
N GLU A 17 -1.15 -32.78 -18.20
CA GLU A 17 -2.42 -32.07 -18.19
C GLU A 17 -3.09 -32.14 -16.81
N ASP A 18 -3.06 -33.30 -16.15
CA ASP A 18 -3.57 -33.44 -14.78
C ASP A 18 -2.77 -32.60 -13.79
N LEU A 19 -1.43 -32.57 -13.93
CA LEU A 19 -0.56 -31.72 -13.12
C LEU A 19 -0.85 -30.24 -13.33
N GLN A 20 -1.10 -29.81 -14.57
CA GLN A 20 -1.48 -28.43 -14.86
C GLN A 20 -2.81 -28.05 -14.18
N LYS A 21 -3.84 -28.89 -14.29
CA LYS A 21 -5.14 -28.67 -13.63
C LYS A 21 -5.00 -28.59 -12.11
N GLN A 22 -4.18 -29.47 -11.52
CA GLN A 22 -3.89 -29.44 -10.08
C GLN A 22 -3.20 -28.13 -9.67
N LEU A 23 -2.24 -27.66 -10.46
CA LEU A 23 -1.52 -26.42 -10.21
C LEU A 23 -2.42 -25.19 -10.30
N GLU A 24 -3.33 -25.15 -11.29
CA GLU A 24 -4.34 -24.10 -11.42
C GLU A 24 -5.31 -24.10 -10.22
N ALA A 25 -5.78 -25.27 -9.80
CA ALA A 25 -6.65 -25.39 -8.63
C ALA A 25 -5.96 -24.93 -7.34
N LYS A 26 -4.69 -25.32 -7.13
CA LYS A 26 -3.90 -24.90 -5.96
C LYS A 26 -3.63 -23.40 -5.95
N ARG A 27 -3.39 -22.78 -7.11
CA ARG A 27 -3.26 -21.33 -7.22
C ARG A 27 -4.55 -20.60 -6.86
N ALA A 28 -5.70 -21.10 -7.30
CA ALA A 28 -7.00 -20.52 -6.93
C ALA A 28 -7.29 -20.64 -5.43
N GLU A 29 -6.96 -21.79 -4.82
CA GLU A 29 -7.07 -22.00 -3.38
C GLU A 29 -6.14 -21.04 -2.60
N LEU A 30 -4.88 -20.92 -3.03
CA LEU A 30 -3.91 -19.99 -2.44
C LEU A 30 -4.41 -18.55 -2.53
N GLN A 31 -4.88 -18.10 -3.69
CA GLN A 31 -5.40 -16.75 -3.88
C GLN A 31 -6.54 -16.44 -2.90
N LYS A 32 -7.46 -17.40 -2.68
CA LYS A 32 -8.56 -17.23 -1.72
C LYS A 32 -8.05 -17.07 -0.29
N LEU A 33 -7.05 -17.87 0.11
CA LEU A 33 -6.44 -17.76 1.44
C LEU A 33 -5.68 -16.45 1.60
N GLU A 34 -4.98 -15.99 0.57
CA GLU A 34 -4.30 -14.69 0.56
C GLU A 34 -5.29 -13.53 0.70
N ASP A 35 -6.40 -13.55 -0.04
CA ASP A 35 -7.43 -12.52 0.06
C ASP A 35 -8.07 -12.49 1.47
N GLN A 36 -8.28 -13.66 2.08
CA GLN A 36 -8.75 -13.76 3.46
C GLN A 36 -7.70 -13.26 4.46
N PHE A 37 -6.43 -13.58 4.24
CA PHE A 37 -5.32 -13.16 5.10
C PHE A 37 -5.10 -11.64 5.08
N LEU A 38 -5.29 -11.01 3.92
CA LEU A 38 -5.15 -9.57 3.71
C LEU A 38 -6.41 -8.78 4.12
N ALA A 39 -7.54 -9.44 4.34
CA ALA A 39 -8.77 -8.77 4.71
C ALA A 39 -8.71 -8.21 6.15
N PRO A 40 -9.12 -6.95 6.36
CA PRO A 40 -9.44 -6.45 7.70
C PRO A 40 -10.53 -7.32 8.36
N SER A 41 -10.48 -7.42 9.69
CA SER A 41 -11.40 -8.28 10.46
C SER A 41 -12.83 -7.73 10.47
N ASP A 42 -13.81 -8.58 10.79
CA ASP A 42 -15.20 -8.14 10.96
C ASP A 42 -15.38 -7.16 12.12
N GLU A 43 -14.53 -7.27 13.14
CA GLU A 43 -14.44 -6.31 14.24
C GLU A 43 -14.01 -4.92 13.74
N ASP A 44 -12.95 -4.84 12.91
CA ASP A 44 -12.53 -3.56 12.32
C ASP A 44 -13.66 -2.97 11.46
N ARG A 45 -14.33 -3.81 10.65
CA ARG A 45 -15.43 -3.37 9.78
C ARG A 45 -16.60 -2.82 10.57
N THR A 46 -16.91 -3.44 11.71
CA THR A 46 -17.97 -2.98 12.60
C THR A 46 -17.58 -1.69 13.32
N ALA A 47 -16.35 -1.60 13.82
CA ALA A 47 -15.83 -0.41 14.50
C ALA A 47 -15.79 0.83 13.58
N PHE A 48 -15.52 0.64 12.29
CA PHE A 48 -15.45 1.72 11.29
C PHE A 48 -16.66 1.76 10.35
N ALA A 49 -17.79 1.18 10.72
CA ALA A 49 -18.96 1.08 9.85
C ALA A 49 -19.48 2.44 9.35
N GLU A 50 -19.45 3.48 10.20
CA GLU A 50 -19.87 4.83 9.79
C GLU A 50 -18.91 5.48 8.80
N LEU A 51 -17.60 5.30 8.98
CA LEU A 51 -16.59 5.73 8.00
C LEU A 51 -16.85 5.05 6.65
N LEU A 52 -17.07 3.73 6.67
CA LEU A 52 -17.23 2.90 5.47
C LEU A 52 -18.50 3.19 4.66
N LYS A 53 -19.46 3.94 5.22
CA LYS A 53 -20.61 4.47 4.47
C LYS A 53 -20.25 5.67 3.60
N GLN A 54 -19.15 6.36 3.92
CA GLN A 54 -18.70 7.52 3.15
C GLN A 54 -18.05 7.04 1.84
N PRO A 55 -18.22 7.77 0.73
CA PRO A 55 -17.50 7.47 -0.50
C PRO A 55 -15.99 7.59 -0.25
N ASP A 56 -15.20 6.90 -1.08
CA ASP A 56 -13.75 7.07 -1.09
C ASP A 56 -13.06 6.75 0.24
N THR A 57 -13.63 5.81 1.00
CA THR A 57 -13.08 5.29 2.25
C THR A 57 -12.87 3.78 2.19
N GLY A 58 -12.07 3.27 3.12
CA GLY A 58 -11.89 1.83 3.27
C GLY A 58 -11.03 1.44 4.45
N LEU A 59 -10.86 0.13 4.58
CA LEU A 59 -9.90 -0.51 5.48
C LEU A 59 -8.92 -1.33 4.65
N ILE A 60 -7.65 -1.35 5.06
CA ILE A 60 -6.62 -2.18 4.45
C ILE A 60 -5.67 -2.71 5.51
N ARG A 61 -5.25 -3.97 5.38
CA ARG A 61 -4.18 -4.55 6.18
C ARG A 61 -2.86 -4.42 5.42
N LEU A 62 -1.84 -3.85 6.05
CA LEU A 62 -0.48 -3.78 5.52
C LEU A 62 0.42 -4.76 6.26
N LEU A 63 1.11 -5.59 5.50
CA LEU A 63 2.04 -6.59 6.01
C LEU A 63 3.46 -6.01 6.11
N PRO A 64 4.22 -6.30 7.19
CA PRO A 64 5.62 -5.91 7.30
C PRO A 64 6.47 -6.66 6.28
N ARG A 65 7.26 -5.93 5.48
CA ARG A 65 8.06 -6.52 4.40
C ARG A 65 9.11 -7.49 4.92
N GLU A 66 9.69 -7.24 6.08
CA GLU A 66 10.69 -8.11 6.72
C GLU A 66 10.19 -9.53 7.03
N VAL A 67 8.87 -9.72 7.18
CA VAL A 67 8.25 -11.03 7.42
C VAL A 67 7.63 -11.59 6.14
N TYR A 68 7.07 -10.71 5.30
CA TYR A 68 6.14 -11.11 4.24
C TYR A 68 6.57 -10.70 2.83
N ASP A 69 7.86 -10.46 2.56
CA ASP A 69 8.33 -10.02 1.22
C ASP A 69 7.97 -10.99 0.08
N GLN A 70 7.74 -12.26 0.42
CA GLN A 70 7.33 -13.33 -0.49
C GLN A 70 5.83 -13.35 -0.81
N PHE A 71 4.99 -12.63 -0.05
CA PHE A 71 3.58 -12.50 -0.38
C PHE A 71 3.45 -11.68 -1.66
N PRO A 72 2.57 -12.05 -2.60
CA PRO A 72 2.38 -11.29 -3.82
C PRO A 72 1.98 -9.87 -3.45
N ASN A 73 2.96 -8.97 -3.55
CA ASN A 73 2.74 -7.56 -3.37
C ASN A 73 1.82 -7.11 -4.51
N LYS A 74 0.52 -6.99 -4.25
CA LYS A 74 -0.24 -5.94 -4.95
C LYS A 74 0.58 -4.67 -4.72
N PRO A 75 0.93 -3.89 -5.76
CA PRO A 75 1.83 -2.73 -5.62
C PRO A 75 1.17 -1.68 -4.72
N ALA A 76 1.24 -1.89 -3.41
CA ALA A 76 0.80 -0.97 -2.41
C ALA A 76 1.87 0.12 -2.40
N LYS A 77 1.48 1.32 -2.85
CA LYS A 77 2.36 2.49 -2.88
C LYS A 77 2.83 2.88 -1.47
N LEU A 78 2.12 2.39 -0.44
CA LEU A 78 2.46 2.48 0.98
C LEU A 78 2.82 1.08 1.53
N THR A 79 3.96 1.00 2.20
CA THR A 79 4.50 -0.25 2.78
C THR A 79 4.87 -0.05 4.24
N ILE A 80 5.07 -1.16 4.96
CA ILE A 80 5.61 -1.15 6.32
C ILE A 80 6.94 -1.90 6.34
N HIS A 81 7.96 -1.24 6.88
CA HIS A 81 9.26 -1.86 7.05
C HIS A 81 9.98 -1.30 8.28
N GLY A 82 10.43 -2.19 9.17
CA GLY A 82 11.19 -1.81 10.36
C GLY A 82 10.43 -0.87 11.30
N GLY A 83 9.10 -1.00 11.35
CA GLY A 83 8.23 -0.13 12.15
C GLY A 83 7.91 1.25 11.54
N TYR A 84 8.28 1.48 10.28
CA TYR A 84 7.97 2.71 9.55
C TYR A 84 6.95 2.44 8.44
N LEU A 85 6.01 3.38 8.27
CA LEU A 85 5.28 3.58 7.03
C LEU A 85 6.24 4.18 6.01
N SER A 86 6.27 3.67 4.79
CA SER A 86 7.14 4.20 3.72
C SER A 86 6.42 4.17 2.38
N VAL A 87 6.54 5.24 1.62
CA VAL A 87 6.20 5.18 0.19
C VAL A 87 7.31 4.47 -0.59
N GLY A 88 6.95 3.47 -1.39
CA GLY A 88 7.90 2.57 -2.06
C GLY A 88 8.47 3.10 -3.37
N PHE A 89 8.50 4.42 -3.57
CA PHE A 89 8.81 5.01 -4.87
C PHE A 89 10.32 5.05 -5.18
N ALA A 90 10.60 5.06 -6.48
CA ALA A 90 11.92 5.21 -7.06
C ALA A 90 11.88 6.21 -8.22
N GLY A 91 13.05 6.73 -8.61
CA GLY A 91 13.14 7.67 -9.72
C GLY A 91 12.46 9.01 -9.42
N ALA A 92 11.58 9.44 -10.33
CA ALA A 92 10.88 10.72 -10.25
C ALA A 92 9.58 10.67 -9.43
N ASP A 93 9.09 9.48 -9.08
CA ASP A 93 7.92 9.33 -8.21
C ASP A 93 8.30 9.58 -6.75
N TYR A 94 7.40 10.17 -5.96
CA TYR A 94 7.62 10.42 -4.54
C TYR A 94 6.32 10.62 -3.77
N GLY A 95 6.42 10.59 -2.44
CA GLY A 95 5.31 10.87 -1.54
C GLY A 95 5.72 11.85 -0.46
N LEU A 96 4.76 12.69 -0.05
CA LEU A 96 4.90 13.62 1.06
C LEU A 96 3.97 13.16 2.17
N MET A 97 4.54 12.74 3.29
CA MET A 97 3.80 12.30 4.46
C MET A 97 4.03 13.24 5.64
N THR A 98 2.97 13.50 6.40
CA THR A 98 3.03 14.17 7.71
C THR A 98 1.95 13.59 8.63
N THR A 99 2.04 13.85 9.93
CA THR A 99 1.02 13.47 10.90
C THR A 99 0.18 14.68 11.30
N ILE A 100 -1.12 14.44 11.51
CA ILE A 100 -2.04 15.41 12.14
C ILE A 100 -2.42 14.97 13.56
N GLY A 101 -1.74 13.96 14.12
CA GLY A 101 -1.96 13.46 15.47
C GLY A 101 -3.24 12.63 15.61
N GLN A 102 -3.88 12.72 16.78
CA GLN A 102 -5.05 11.91 17.13
C GLN A 102 -6.37 12.50 16.63
N VAL A 103 -6.42 12.96 15.38
CA VAL A 103 -7.65 13.48 14.76
C VAL A 103 -8.47 12.30 14.18
N PRO A 104 -9.77 12.15 14.49
CA PRO A 104 -10.63 11.15 13.85
C PRO A 104 -10.64 11.30 12.33
N LEU A 105 -10.66 10.18 11.60
CA LEU A 105 -10.50 10.21 10.14
C LEU A 105 -11.71 10.84 9.43
N GLU A 106 -12.88 10.75 10.06
CA GLU A 106 -14.15 11.31 9.63
C GLU A 106 -14.11 12.85 9.57
N GLU A 107 -13.39 13.46 10.50
CA GLU A 107 -13.22 14.92 10.62
C GLU A 107 -12.16 15.47 9.65
N VAL A 108 -11.36 14.61 9.02
CA VAL A 108 -10.32 15.06 8.09
C VAL A 108 -10.94 15.46 6.77
N SER A 109 -10.60 16.67 6.36
CA SER A 109 -11.06 17.31 5.13
C SER A 109 -9.97 18.20 4.53
N LEU A 110 -10.24 18.80 3.37
CA LEU A 110 -9.28 19.69 2.68
C LEU A 110 -9.11 21.05 3.38
N GLU A 111 -10.00 21.39 4.31
CA GLU A 111 -9.95 22.60 5.13
C GLU A 111 -8.89 22.53 6.23
N HIS A 112 -8.45 21.32 6.60
CA HIS A 112 -7.34 21.17 7.56
C HIS A 112 -6.06 21.81 6.97
N PRO A 113 -5.35 22.71 7.68
CA PRO A 113 -4.24 23.48 7.09
C PRO A 113 -3.17 22.63 6.39
N LEU A 114 -2.79 21.50 7.00
CA LEU A 114 -1.80 20.59 6.41
C LEU A 114 -2.33 19.82 5.18
N ALA A 115 -3.64 19.56 5.12
CA ALA A 115 -4.27 18.95 3.97
C ALA A 115 -4.41 19.98 2.84
N ALA A 116 -4.75 21.22 3.15
CA ALA A 116 -4.81 22.34 2.21
C ALA A 116 -3.44 22.61 1.57
N PHE A 117 -2.37 22.60 2.35
CA PHE A 117 -0.99 22.68 1.84
C PHE A 117 -0.71 21.54 0.85
N LEU A 118 -0.90 20.29 1.28
CA LEU A 118 -0.68 19.14 0.41
C LEU A 118 -1.56 19.19 -0.83
N ALA A 119 -2.76 19.76 -0.74
CA ALA A 119 -3.69 19.85 -1.85
C ALA A 119 -3.33 20.93 -2.89
N SER A 120 -2.58 21.95 -2.48
CA SER A 120 -2.12 23.05 -3.33
C SER A 120 -0.69 22.86 -3.83
N TYR A 121 0.06 21.91 -3.26
CA TYR A 121 1.39 21.53 -3.71
C TYR A 121 1.42 21.23 -5.22
N LYS A 122 2.44 21.73 -5.92
CA LYS A 122 2.62 21.53 -7.36
C LYS A 122 3.82 20.61 -7.61
N PRO A 123 3.60 19.38 -8.07
CA PRO A 123 4.71 18.50 -8.46
C PRO A 123 5.54 19.17 -9.57
N PRO A 124 6.88 19.09 -9.53
CA PRO A 124 7.71 19.53 -10.64
C PRO A 124 7.33 18.78 -11.93
N ASN A 125 7.46 19.41 -13.08
CA ASN A 125 7.21 18.76 -14.37
C ASN A 125 8.51 18.27 -15.03
N GLU A 126 9.68 18.78 -14.66
CA GLU A 126 10.96 18.30 -15.18
C GLU A 126 11.48 17.11 -14.36
N GLU A 127 11.96 16.06 -15.03
CA GLU A 127 12.44 14.84 -14.37
C GLU A 127 13.58 15.10 -13.38
N ALA A 128 14.50 15.99 -13.73
CA ALA A 128 15.62 16.36 -12.85
C ALA A 128 15.12 16.97 -11.53
N ASP A 129 14.13 17.86 -11.61
CA ASP A 129 13.54 18.53 -10.45
C ASP A 129 12.70 17.58 -9.62
N ALA A 130 11.89 16.71 -10.25
CA ALA A 130 11.12 15.68 -9.55
C ALA A 130 12.04 14.74 -8.75
N ARG A 131 13.19 14.36 -9.32
CA ARG A 131 14.20 13.55 -8.63
C ARG A 131 14.90 14.30 -7.49
N LEU A 132 15.17 15.59 -7.64
CA LEU A 132 15.70 16.44 -6.55
C LEU A 132 14.70 16.55 -5.41
N GLU A 133 13.44 16.78 -5.76
CA GLU A 133 12.34 16.93 -4.82
C GLU A 133 12.11 15.62 -4.05
N HIS A 134 12.08 14.48 -4.74
CA HIS A 134 12.07 13.15 -4.11
C HIS A 134 13.19 12.99 -3.08
N ARG A 135 14.45 13.31 -3.46
CA ARG A 135 15.60 13.22 -2.53
C ARG A 135 15.45 14.14 -1.32
N SER A 136 14.84 15.32 -1.48
CA SER A 136 14.68 16.28 -0.39
C SER A 136 13.79 15.79 0.76
N PHE A 137 12.92 14.81 0.49
CA PHE A 137 12.07 14.20 1.51
C PHE A 137 12.72 12.98 2.20
N ARG A 138 13.96 12.62 1.84
CA ARG A 138 14.71 11.47 2.40
C ARG A 138 15.98 11.91 3.15
N PRO A 139 16.38 11.24 4.25
CA PRO A 139 15.52 10.55 5.22
C PRO A 139 14.97 11.52 6.29
N ALA A 140 15.61 12.68 6.47
CA ALA A 140 15.27 13.67 7.48
C ALA A 140 13.99 14.46 7.13
N GLY A 141 13.59 14.45 5.86
CA GLY A 141 12.48 15.24 5.37
C GLY A 141 12.83 16.68 5.02
N LYS A 142 11.83 17.40 4.56
CA LYS A 142 11.89 18.82 4.21
C LYS A 142 10.95 19.59 5.12
N ILE A 143 11.46 20.67 5.72
CA ILE A 143 10.63 21.59 6.52
C ILE A 143 10.04 22.65 5.59
N ILE A 144 8.72 22.77 5.60
CA ILE A 144 7.98 23.78 4.85
C ILE A 144 6.99 24.42 5.82
N ASP A 145 7.11 25.73 6.01
CA ASP A 145 6.27 26.51 6.94
C ASP A 145 6.22 25.92 8.36
N GLY A 146 7.36 25.42 8.85
CA GLY A 146 7.49 24.83 10.18
C GLY A 146 6.99 23.38 10.29
N VAL A 147 6.48 22.79 9.21
CA VAL A 147 5.98 21.42 9.16
C VAL A 147 7.00 20.54 8.46
N THR A 148 7.30 19.38 9.05
CA THR A 148 8.20 18.40 8.42
C THR A 148 7.37 17.45 7.56
N TYR A 149 7.74 17.34 6.28
CA TYR A 149 7.23 16.36 5.33
C TYR A 149 8.30 15.33 5.01
N GLN A 150 7.95 14.05 5.07
CA GLN A 150 8.88 12.94 4.93
C GLN A 150 8.31 11.86 4.02
N GLU A 151 9.17 11.06 3.41
CA GLU A 151 8.72 9.87 2.67
C GLU A 151 8.30 8.71 3.58
N ARG A 152 8.81 8.72 4.81
CA ARG A 152 8.63 7.66 5.78
C ARG A 152 8.37 8.24 7.15
N LEU A 153 7.44 7.63 7.88
CA LEU A 153 7.09 8.03 9.24
C LEU A 153 6.98 6.80 10.13
N PRO A 154 7.30 6.92 11.43
CA PRO A 154 7.09 5.81 12.36
C PRO A 154 5.60 5.47 12.43
N VAL A 155 5.29 4.18 12.42
CA VAL A 155 3.93 3.69 12.66
C VAL A 155 3.55 3.97 14.11
N GLN A 156 2.53 4.80 14.33
CA GLN A 156 1.97 5.12 15.64
C GLN A 156 0.50 4.76 15.66
N LEU A 157 0.08 3.97 16.65
CA LEU A 157 -1.31 3.58 16.81
C LEU A 157 -2.17 4.82 17.11
N ASN A 158 -3.43 4.81 16.65
CA ASN A 158 -4.38 5.91 16.86
C ASN A 158 -3.89 7.27 16.35
N THR A 159 -3.00 7.25 15.37
CA THR A 159 -2.45 8.45 14.74
C THR A 159 -2.92 8.53 13.31
N THR A 160 -3.34 9.72 12.91
CA THR A 160 -3.79 10.04 11.56
C THR A 160 -2.67 10.74 10.81
N TYR A 161 -2.50 10.32 9.57
CA TYR A 161 -1.46 10.74 8.65
C TYR A 161 -2.11 11.32 7.41
N LEU A 162 -1.43 12.29 6.81
CA LEU A 162 -1.71 12.76 5.47
C LEU A 162 -0.59 12.26 4.57
N LEU A 163 -0.96 11.74 3.40
CA LEU A 163 -0.04 11.34 2.35
C LEU A 163 -0.52 11.90 1.03
N ARG A 164 0.31 12.70 0.36
CA ARG A 164 0.19 12.89 -1.09
C ARG A 164 1.16 11.95 -1.80
N SER A 165 0.62 11.08 -2.65
CA SER A 165 1.36 10.08 -3.42
C SER A 165 1.38 10.50 -4.88
N ILE A 166 2.55 10.89 -5.39
CA ILE A 166 2.75 11.42 -6.74
C ILE A 166 3.51 10.37 -7.56
N ASN A 167 2.80 9.78 -8.51
CA ASN A 167 3.34 8.85 -9.48
C ASN A 167 3.06 9.38 -10.90
N TYR A 168 4.11 9.67 -11.64
CA TYR A 168 4.03 10.31 -12.95
C TYR A 168 3.52 9.41 -14.06
N GLU A 169 3.47 8.09 -13.84
CA GLU A 169 3.01 7.13 -14.83
C GLU A 169 1.53 6.76 -14.65
N GLU A 170 1.02 6.80 -13.41
CA GLU A 170 -0.26 6.22 -13.02
C GLU A 170 -1.21 7.19 -12.29
N SER A 171 -0.75 7.96 -11.30
CA SER A 171 -1.67 8.61 -10.35
C SER A 171 -1.05 9.73 -9.51
N ASP A 172 -1.84 10.76 -9.19
CA ASP A 172 -1.58 11.68 -8.09
C ASP A 172 -2.82 11.74 -7.18
N VAL A 173 -2.62 11.39 -5.90
CA VAL A 173 -3.70 11.28 -4.92
C VAL A 173 -3.26 11.83 -3.56
N LEU A 174 -4.20 12.49 -2.87
CA LEU A 174 -4.08 12.90 -1.47
C LEU A 174 -5.01 12.04 -0.62
N VAL A 175 -4.44 11.31 0.32
CA VAL A 175 -5.13 10.36 1.20
C VAL A 175 -4.84 10.73 2.65
N ALA A 176 -5.87 10.69 3.48
CA ALA A 176 -5.72 10.60 4.92
C ALA A 176 -5.87 9.15 5.35
N PHE A 177 -5.05 8.69 6.29
CA PHE A 177 -5.21 7.37 6.86
C PHE A 177 -4.82 7.34 8.33
N ARG A 178 -5.45 6.45 9.07
CA ARG A 178 -5.23 6.25 10.50
C ARG A 178 -4.79 4.82 10.75
N VAL A 179 -3.76 4.65 11.57
CA VAL A 179 -3.38 3.31 12.06
C VAL A 179 -4.34 2.94 13.19
N VAL A 180 -5.22 1.96 12.95
CA VAL A 180 -6.32 1.63 13.87
C VAL A 180 -6.05 0.37 14.68
N ARG A 181 -5.21 -0.53 14.16
CA ARG A 181 -4.81 -1.77 14.84
C ARG A 181 -3.40 -2.17 14.43
N ARG A 182 -2.66 -2.77 15.36
CA ARG A 182 -1.41 -3.49 15.08
C ARG A 182 -1.57 -4.91 15.59
N ASP A 183 -1.19 -5.86 14.76
CA ASP A 183 -1.31 -7.28 15.06
C ASP A 183 -0.03 -7.82 15.67
N SER A 184 -0.15 -8.98 16.33
CA SER A 184 0.99 -9.69 16.92
C SER A 184 2.03 -10.12 15.88
N ASP A 185 1.64 -10.26 14.61
CA ASP A 185 2.53 -10.55 13.49
C ASP A 185 3.23 -9.30 12.91
N GLY A 186 3.02 -8.13 13.52
CA GLY A 186 3.61 -6.85 13.09
C GLY A 186 2.86 -6.16 11.95
N SER A 187 1.84 -6.78 11.37
CA SER A 187 0.94 -6.10 10.42
C SER A 187 0.13 -5.02 11.10
N VAL A 188 -0.39 -4.08 10.30
CA VAL A 188 -1.30 -3.06 10.80
C VAL A 188 -2.53 -2.99 9.93
N VAL A 189 -3.62 -2.56 10.54
CA VAL A 189 -4.82 -2.16 9.81
C VAL A 189 -4.87 -0.65 9.76
N LEU A 190 -5.10 -0.14 8.55
CA LEU A 190 -5.33 1.27 8.28
C LEU A 190 -6.79 1.49 7.91
N ALA A 191 -7.42 2.47 8.55
CA ALA A 191 -8.59 3.14 7.99
C ALA A 191 -8.09 4.26 7.08
N TRP A 192 -8.67 4.41 5.89
CA TRP A 192 -8.24 5.43 4.94
C TRP A 192 -9.43 6.15 4.29
N LYS A 193 -9.16 7.40 3.88
CA LYS A 193 -10.07 8.29 3.18
C LYS A 193 -9.30 9.03 2.09
N LEU A 194 -9.68 8.83 0.83
CA LEU A 194 -9.13 9.61 -0.28
C LEU A 194 -9.76 11.01 -0.23
N LEU A 195 -8.93 12.03 0.01
CA LEU A 195 -9.38 13.42 0.11
C LEU A 195 -9.46 14.07 -1.26
N LYS A 196 -8.55 13.72 -2.17
CA LYS A 196 -8.52 14.29 -3.53
C LYS A 196 -7.74 13.42 -4.51
N LYS A 197 -8.28 13.31 -5.73
CA LYS A 197 -7.59 12.76 -6.90
C LYS A 197 -7.24 13.90 -7.86
N TYR A 198 -6.03 13.89 -8.38
CA TYR A 198 -5.55 14.86 -9.35
C TYR A 198 -5.47 14.22 -10.74
N PRO A 199 -5.46 15.04 -11.81
CA PRO A 199 -4.95 14.59 -13.09
C PRO A 199 -3.53 14.02 -12.91
N LYS A 200 -3.20 13.01 -13.70
CA LYS A 200 -1.84 12.48 -13.72
C LYS A 200 -0.84 13.62 -14.00
N PRO A 201 0.22 13.77 -13.20
CA PRO A 201 1.18 14.83 -13.43
C PRO A 201 1.99 14.54 -14.69
N VAL A 202 2.40 15.60 -15.37
CA VAL A 202 3.19 15.50 -16.60
C VAL A 202 4.66 15.51 -16.23
N LEU A 203 5.43 14.58 -16.79
CA LEU A 203 6.88 14.51 -16.64
C LEU A 203 7.56 14.75 -17.99
N THR A 204 8.21 15.90 -18.13
CA THR A 204 9.15 16.18 -19.20
C THR A 204 10.45 15.45 -18.89
N ARG A 205 10.84 14.54 -19.78
CA ARG A 205 12.16 13.89 -19.74
C ARG A 205 13.04 14.61 -20.76
N SER A 206 14.18 15.15 -20.33
CA SER A 206 15.15 15.69 -21.28
C SER A 206 15.59 14.56 -22.22
N GLN A 207 15.51 14.78 -23.53
CA GLN A 207 16.03 13.82 -24.50
C GLN A 207 17.53 13.65 -24.25
N VAL A 208 17.94 12.50 -23.74
CA VAL A 208 19.35 12.11 -23.80
C VAL A 208 19.61 11.87 -25.28
N ALA A 209 20.40 12.76 -25.90
CA ALA A 209 20.94 12.49 -27.23
C ALA A 209 21.65 11.14 -27.17
N SER A 210 21.13 10.19 -27.94
CA SER A 210 21.67 8.84 -28.14
C SER A 210 23.08 8.87 -28.69
#